data_AF-A0A7C2S3F5-F1
#
_entry.id   AF-A0A7C2S3F5-F1
#
_cell.length_a   1.000
_cell.length_b   1.000
_cell.length_c   1.000
_cell.angle_alpha   90.00
_cell.angle_beta   90.00
_cell.angle_gamma   90.00
#
_symmetry.space_group_name_H-M   'P 1'
#
loop_
_entity.id
_entity.type
_entity.pdbx_description
1 polymer ?
#
loop_
_entity_poly.entity_id
_entity_poly.type
_entity_poly.pdbx_seq_one_letter_code
_entity_poly.pdbx_strand_id
1 'polypeptide(L)'
;MKLPKALVKFLREYCDETPDDVEEVLYMIEEIRKRIKEDLDLTNWPEIVRAIEEVRDEFEKEISRKLELYLNPGEDYICSSHVMSTIEDAMSSLETIERKYGLVKVQEEKKPRYVDDDEEDTAWTIV
;
A
#
# COMPACT_ATOMS: atom_id res chain seq x y z
N MET A 1 -14.16 6.75 -9.68
CA MET A 1 -14.29 8.24 -9.58
C MET A 1 -14.68 8.76 -10.97
N LYS A 2 -15.45 9.85 -11.16
CA LYS A 2 -15.75 10.29 -12.55
C LYS A 2 -14.65 11.23 -13.06
N LEU A 3 -13.78 10.71 -13.95
CA LEU A 3 -12.72 11.51 -14.58
C LEU A 3 -13.29 12.54 -15.57
N PRO A 4 -12.66 13.72 -15.71
CA PRO A 4 -13.03 14.70 -16.72
C PRO A 4 -12.92 14.11 -18.13
N LYS A 5 -13.92 14.36 -18.99
CA LYS A 5 -13.90 13.88 -20.39
C LYS A 5 -12.69 14.39 -21.18
N ALA A 6 -12.22 15.60 -20.88
CA ALA A 6 -11.04 16.19 -21.51
C ALA A 6 -9.77 15.40 -21.16
N LEU A 7 -9.60 15.03 -19.90
CA LEU A 7 -8.48 14.19 -19.44
C LEU A 7 -8.50 12.82 -20.14
N VAL A 8 -9.64 12.13 -20.12
CA VAL A 8 -9.77 10.80 -20.74
C VAL A 8 -9.47 10.85 -22.24
N LYS A 9 -9.95 11.90 -22.93
CA LYS A 9 -9.64 12.08 -24.35
C LYS A 9 -8.14 12.32 -24.57
N PHE A 10 -7.53 13.17 -23.75
CA PHE A 10 -6.10 13.46 -23.83
C PHE A 10 -5.25 12.21 -23.60
N LEU A 11 -5.45 11.52 -22.48
CA LEU A 11 -4.69 10.31 -22.14
C LEU A 11 -4.84 9.23 -23.21
N ARG A 12 -6.04 9.07 -23.79
CA ARG A 12 -6.24 8.15 -24.91
C ARG A 12 -5.48 8.57 -26.17
N GLU A 13 -5.44 9.86 -26.49
CA GLU A 13 -4.78 10.38 -27.69
C GLU A 13 -3.25 10.36 -27.59
N TYR A 14 -2.69 10.58 -26.39
CA TYR A 14 -1.25 10.78 -26.20
C TYR A 14 -0.54 9.65 -25.45
N CYS A 15 -1.26 8.87 -24.65
CA CYS A 15 -0.71 7.78 -23.83
C CYS A 15 -1.34 6.41 -24.14
N ASP A 16 -2.35 6.33 -25.02
CA ASP A 16 -3.14 5.12 -25.31
C ASP A 16 -3.83 4.52 -24.07
N GLU A 17 -4.18 5.38 -23.11
CA GLU A 17 -4.74 4.97 -21.83
C GLU A 17 -6.26 5.14 -21.75
N THR A 18 -6.86 4.34 -20.88
CA THR A 18 -8.28 4.31 -20.57
C THR A 18 -8.54 4.82 -19.15
N PRO A 19 -9.81 5.10 -18.80
CA PRO A 19 -10.17 5.41 -17.41
C PRO A 19 -9.75 4.32 -16.42
N ASP A 20 -9.74 3.05 -16.84
CA ASP A 20 -9.40 1.92 -15.98
C ASP A 20 -7.91 1.97 -15.59
N ASP A 21 -7.03 2.35 -16.53
CA ASP A 21 -5.59 2.53 -16.25
C ASP A 21 -5.34 3.65 -15.23
N VAL A 22 -6.12 4.74 -15.31
CA VAL A 22 -6.04 5.83 -14.33
C VAL A 22 -6.50 5.36 -12.95
N GLU A 23 -7.60 4.59 -12.88
CA GLU A 23 -8.08 4.03 -11.61
C GLU A 23 -7.06 3.03 -11.03
N GLU A 24 -6.40 2.21 -11.85
CA GLU A 24 -5.35 1.29 -11.43
C GLU A 24 -4.15 2.02 -10.81
N VAL A 25 -3.66 3.07 -11.49
CA VAL A 25 -2.55 3.90 -10.97
C VAL A 25 -2.91 4.52 -9.62
N LEU A 26 -4.10 5.09 -9.49
CA LEU A 26 -4.55 5.68 -8.23
C LEU A 26 -4.68 4.62 -7.13
N TYR A 27 -5.21 3.45 -7.45
CA TYR A 27 -5.31 2.33 -6.53
C TYR A 27 -3.95 1.88 -6.01
N MET A 28 -2.96 1.71 -6.89
CA MET A 28 -1.61 1.31 -6.50
C MET A 28 -0.95 2.34 -5.57
N ILE A 29 -1.15 3.64 -5.82
CA ILE A 29 -0.63 4.70 -4.94
C ILE A 29 -1.25 4.59 -3.53
N GLU A 30 -2.55 4.32 -3.44
CA GLU A 30 -3.23 4.10 -2.17
C GLU A 30 -2.71 2.85 -1.44
N GLU A 31 -2.43 1.76 -2.16
CA GLU A 31 -1.84 0.55 -1.59
C GLU A 31 -0.43 0.81 -1.03
N ILE A 32 0.41 1.61 -1.70
CA ILE A 32 1.72 2.03 -1.15
C ILE A 32 1.55 2.84 0.12
N ARG A 33 0.66 3.85 0.13
CA ARG A 33 0.38 4.65 1.32
C ARG A 33 -0.08 3.80 2.49
N LYS A 34 -0.96 2.83 2.21
CA LYS A 34 -1.45 1.87 3.19
C LYS A 34 -0.32 0.98 3.71
N ARG A 35 0.53 0.45 2.84
CA ARG A 35 1.69 -0.37 3.24
C ARG A 35 2.64 0.41 4.15
N ILE A 36 3.00 1.64 3.78
CA ILE A 36 3.84 2.52 4.62
C ILE A 36 3.25 2.66 6.02
N LYS A 37 1.93 2.92 6.09
CA LYS A 37 1.24 3.06 7.37
C LYS A 37 1.29 1.76 8.18
N GLU A 38 1.00 0.63 7.55
CA GLU A 38 1.06 -0.68 8.20
C GLU A 38 2.49 -0.99 8.70
N ASP A 39 3.52 -0.71 7.91
CA ASP A 39 4.92 -0.95 8.28
C ASP A 39 5.36 -0.05 9.46
N LEU A 40 4.88 1.19 9.51
CA LEU A 40 5.09 2.09 10.66
C LEU A 40 4.38 1.57 11.92
N ASP A 41 3.16 1.03 11.78
CA ASP A 41 2.39 0.50 12.91
C ASP A 41 3.01 -0.80 13.48
N LEU A 42 3.82 -1.53 12.69
CA LEU A 42 4.49 -2.76 13.09
C LEU A 42 5.73 -2.55 13.97
N THR A 43 6.29 -1.34 14.03
CA THR A 43 7.58 -1.09 14.67
C THR A 43 7.67 0.25 15.39
N ASN A 44 8.32 0.27 16.55
CA ASN A 44 8.68 1.50 17.27
C ASN A 44 10.19 1.74 17.30
N TRP A 45 10.97 0.96 16.53
CA TRP A 45 12.42 1.11 16.48
C TRP A 45 12.80 2.36 15.70
N PRO A 46 13.50 3.35 16.31
CA PRO A 46 13.72 4.65 15.68
C PRO A 46 14.43 4.58 14.32
N GLU A 47 15.36 3.64 14.14
CA GLU A 47 16.08 3.48 12.88
C GLU A 47 15.19 2.97 11.75
N ILE A 48 14.24 2.06 12.06
CA ILE A 48 13.31 1.49 11.09
C ILE A 48 12.24 2.52 10.75
N VAL A 49 11.67 3.16 11.77
CA VAL A 49 10.70 4.25 11.59
C VAL A 49 11.29 5.32 10.68
N ARG A 50 12.51 5.80 10.98
CA ARG A 50 13.17 6.81 10.14
C ARG A 50 13.34 6.34 8.69
N ALA A 51 13.74 5.09 8.46
CA ALA A 51 13.90 4.56 7.10
C ALA A 51 12.56 4.51 6.34
N ILE A 52 11.47 4.11 7.00
CA ILE A 52 10.13 4.08 6.38
C ILE A 52 9.63 5.51 6.11
N GLU A 53 9.86 6.44 7.04
CA GLU A 53 9.49 7.84 6.88
C GLU A 53 10.27 8.52 5.74
N GLU A 54 11.57 8.22 5.57
CA GLU A 54 12.36 8.70 4.44
C GLU A 54 11.74 8.24 3.11
N VAL A 55 11.37 6.95 3.00
CA VAL A 55 10.69 6.42 1.81
C VAL A 55 9.33 7.09 1.59
N ARG A 56 8.54 7.28 2.66
CA ARG A 56 7.25 7.98 2.59
C ARG A 56 7.41 9.39 2.05
N ASP A 57 8.33 10.17 2.61
CA ASP A 57 8.48 11.57 2.28
C ASP A 57 9.01 11.75 0.84
N GLU A 58 9.92 10.89 0.40
CA GLU A 58 10.39 10.85 -0.99
C GLU A 58 9.27 10.45 -1.97
N PHE A 59 8.54 9.37 -1.65
CA PHE A 59 7.41 8.90 -2.45
C PHE A 59 6.32 9.96 -2.57
N GLU A 60 5.87 10.56 -1.46
CA GLU A 60 4.80 11.57 -1.46
C GLU A 60 5.19 12.82 -2.24
N LYS A 61 6.46 13.25 -2.13
CA LYS A 61 6.97 14.39 -2.87
C LYS A 61 6.96 14.13 -4.38
N GLU A 62 7.47 12.99 -4.81
CA GLU A 62 7.59 12.67 -6.23
C GLU A 62 6.22 12.31 -6.84
N ILE A 63 5.41 11.51 -6.14
CA ILE A 63 4.10 11.08 -6.62
C ILE A 63 3.11 12.25 -6.72
N SER A 64 3.16 13.22 -5.80
CA SER A 64 2.29 14.40 -5.85
C SER A 64 2.57 15.23 -7.10
N ARG A 65 3.86 15.44 -7.41
CA ARG A 65 4.29 16.14 -8.62
C ARG A 65 3.86 15.39 -9.88
N LYS A 66 4.07 14.07 -9.93
CA LYS A 66 3.72 13.25 -11.09
C LYS A 66 2.19 13.17 -11.30
N LEU A 67 1.41 13.05 -10.22
CA LEU A 67 -0.05 13.06 -10.30
C LEU A 67 -0.61 14.38 -10.82
N GLU A 68 0.02 15.52 -10.48
CA GLU A 68 -0.39 16.81 -11.03
C GLU A 68 -0.25 16.83 -12.56
N LEU A 69 0.90 16.38 -13.09
CA LEU A 69 1.15 16.32 -14.54
C LEU A 69 0.31 15.26 -15.25
N TYR A 70 0.01 14.15 -14.56
CA TYR A 70 -0.77 13.03 -15.11
C TYR A 70 -2.28 13.35 -15.18
N LEU A 71 -2.85 13.90 -14.11
CA LEU A 71 -4.29 14.17 -14.01
C LEU A 71 -4.70 15.52 -14.59
N ASN A 72 -3.76 16.45 -14.75
CA ASN A 72 -3.98 17.75 -15.38
C ASN A 72 -2.96 18.00 -16.50
N PRO A 73 -3.03 17.25 -17.60
CA PRO A 73 -2.05 17.35 -18.66
C PRO A 73 -2.11 18.73 -19.35
N GLY A 74 -0.96 19.41 -19.34
CA GLY A 74 -0.69 20.65 -20.05
C GLY A 74 0.33 20.43 -21.17
N GLU A 75 1.32 21.33 -21.28
CA GLU A 75 2.43 21.16 -22.23
C GLU A 75 3.41 20.05 -21.79
N ASP A 76 3.66 19.94 -20.48
CA ASP A 76 4.56 18.94 -19.87
C ASP A 76 3.77 17.76 -19.27
N TYR A 77 3.09 16.97 -20.12
CA TYR A 77 2.33 15.79 -19.67
C TYR A 77 3.23 14.56 -19.45
N ILE A 78 2.75 13.64 -18.61
CA ILE A 78 3.34 12.31 -18.44
C ILE A 78 2.27 11.24 -18.56
N CYS A 79 2.68 10.02 -18.87
CA CYS A 79 1.79 8.84 -18.90
C CYS A 79 1.95 7.98 -17.64
N SER A 80 1.05 7.01 -17.44
CA SER A 80 1.04 6.07 -16.31
C SER A 80 2.42 5.45 -16.05
N SER A 81 3.16 5.05 -17.09
CA SER A 81 4.51 4.48 -16.97
C SER A 81 5.49 5.31 -16.13
N HIS A 82 5.38 6.63 -16.18
CA HIS A 82 6.21 7.53 -15.39
C HIS A 82 5.82 7.51 -13.91
N VAL A 83 4.52 7.40 -13.64
CA VAL A 83 3.96 7.26 -12.29
C VAL A 83 4.31 5.89 -11.72
N MET A 84 4.19 4.84 -12.53
CA MET A 84 4.51 3.45 -12.21
C MET A 84 5.95 3.29 -11.73
N SER A 85 6.91 3.91 -12.40
CA SER A 85 8.31 3.89 -11.95
C SER A 85 8.48 4.38 -10.51
N THR A 86 7.74 5.42 -10.08
CA THR A 86 7.81 5.89 -8.69
C THR A 86 7.16 4.92 -7.71
N ILE A 87 6.08 4.24 -8.12
CA ILE A 87 5.43 3.20 -7.31
C ILE A 87 6.40 2.01 -7.12
N GLU A 88 7.03 1.55 -8.20
CA GLU A 88 8.00 0.46 -8.19
C GLU A 88 9.23 0.78 -7.32
N ASP A 89 9.76 1.99 -7.42
CA ASP A 89 10.89 2.45 -6.60
C ASP A 89 10.54 2.44 -5.10
N ALA A 90 9.34 2.92 -4.75
CA ALA A 90 8.85 2.90 -3.37
C ALA A 90 8.63 1.46 -2.86
N MET A 91 8.03 0.58 -3.67
CA MET A 91 7.87 -0.83 -3.33
C MET A 91 9.22 -1.50 -3.05
N SER A 92 10.19 -1.33 -3.95
CA SER A 92 11.53 -1.89 -3.83
C SER A 92 12.23 -1.41 -2.56
N SER A 93 12.06 -0.13 -2.23
CA SER A 93 12.60 0.46 -1.00
C SER A 93 11.98 -0.14 0.26
N LEU A 94 10.65 -0.28 0.31
CA LEU A 94 9.95 -0.91 1.42
C LEU A 94 10.33 -2.39 1.58
N GLU A 95 10.42 -3.15 0.49
CA GLU A 95 10.89 -4.55 0.51
C GLU A 95 12.35 -4.68 0.99
N THR A 96 13.17 -3.67 0.72
CA THR A 96 14.56 -3.63 1.20
C THR A 96 14.59 -3.40 2.71
N ILE A 97 13.75 -2.49 3.23
CA ILE A 97 13.60 -2.27 4.67
C ILE A 97 13.07 -3.55 5.35
N GLU A 98 12.03 -4.18 4.78
CA GLU A 98 11.45 -5.42 5.30
C GLU A 98 12.51 -6.53 5.41
N ARG A 99 13.28 -6.76 4.34
CA ARG A 99 14.35 -7.77 4.34
C ARG A 99 15.49 -7.45 5.31
N LYS A 100 15.85 -6.17 5.43
CA LYS A 100 16.97 -5.73 6.28
C LYS A 100 16.62 -5.80 7.76
N TYR A 101 15.39 -5.48 8.13
CA TYR A 101 14.97 -5.34 9.52
C TYR A 101 14.01 -6.43 10.01
N GLY A 102 13.54 -7.31 9.13
CA GLY A 102 12.63 -8.39 9.47
C GLY A 102 11.22 -7.91 9.82
N LEU A 103 10.70 -6.90 9.11
CA LEU A 103 9.31 -6.43 9.23
C LEU A 103 8.34 -7.42 8.59
N VAL A 104 8.32 -8.65 9.08
CA VAL A 104 7.36 -9.64 8.61
C VAL A 104 6.03 -9.34 9.29
N LYS A 105 4.98 -9.11 8.50
CA LYS A 105 3.61 -9.14 8.99
C LYS A 105 3.41 -10.48 9.70
N VAL A 106 3.40 -10.48 11.03
CA VAL A 106 2.76 -11.56 11.77
C VAL A 106 1.29 -11.39 11.40
N GLN A 107 0.82 -12.13 10.41
CA GLN A 107 -0.61 -12.36 10.28
C GLN A 107 -0.99 -12.91 11.66
N GLU A 108 -1.70 -12.13 12.46
CA GLU A 108 -2.34 -12.66 13.66
C GLU A 108 -3.28 -13.75 13.16
N GLU A 109 -2.77 -14.99 13.08
CA GLU A 109 -3.60 -16.17 13.13
C GLU A 109 -4.51 -15.93 14.33
N LYS A 110 -5.80 -15.77 14.03
CA LYS A 110 -6.87 -15.66 15.01
C LYS A 110 -6.50 -16.54 16.19
N LYS A 111 -6.25 -15.90 17.35
CA LYS A 111 -6.10 -16.59 18.64
C LYS A 111 -7.09 -17.77 18.65
N PRO A 112 -6.64 -19.03 18.80
CA PRO A 112 -7.59 -20.08 19.14
C PRO A 112 -8.26 -19.59 20.41
N ARG A 113 -9.57 -19.36 20.32
CA ARG A 113 -10.39 -19.04 21.47
C ARG A 113 -10.39 -20.33 22.28
N TYR A 114 -9.46 -20.45 23.21
CA TYR A 114 -9.62 -21.38 24.32
C TYR A 114 -10.90 -20.95 25.00
N VAL A 115 -11.94 -21.73 24.77
CA VAL A 115 -13.10 -21.76 25.64
C VAL A 115 -12.87 -23.00 26.49
N ASP A 116 -12.17 -22.81 27.60
CA ASP A 116 -12.42 -23.63 28.78
C ASP A 116 -13.77 -23.16 29.34
N ASP A 117 -14.70 -24.10 29.47
CA ASP A 117 -15.92 -24.09 30.31
C ASP A 117 -16.80 -25.23 29.78
N ASP A 118 -17.41 -26.13 30.53
CA ASP A 118 -17.26 -26.69 31.86
C ASP A 118 -18.29 -27.84 31.90
N GLU A 119 -18.21 -28.71 32.92
CA GLU A 119 -19.30 -29.58 33.42
C GLU A 119 -20.05 -30.58 32.47
N GLU A 120 -19.91 -31.88 32.74
CA GLU A 120 -20.92 -32.59 33.57
C GLU A 120 -20.52 -34.06 33.82
N ASP A 121 -20.61 -34.42 35.10
CA ASP A 121 -20.94 -35.71 35.71
C ASP A 121 -20.85 -37.02 34.89
N THR A 122 -20.11 -37.99 35.44
CA THR A 122 -20.70 -39.31 35.73
C THR A 122 -19.94 -40.01 36.86
N ALA A 123 -20.57 -40.04 38.03
CA ALA A 123 -20.27 -40.93 39.13
C ALA A 123 -20.24 -42.39 38.68
N TRP A 124 -19.30 -43.21 39.18
CA TRP A 124 -19.55 -44.58 39.68
C TRP A 124 -18.43 -44.98 40.65
N THR A 125 -18.77 -44.99 41.95
CA THR A 125 -18.15 -45.86 42.95
C THR A 125 -18.51 -47.32 42.62
N ILE A 126 -17.61 -48.27 42.83
CA ILE A 126 -17.90 -49.60 43.44
C ILE A 126 -16.59 -50.37 43.69
N VAL A 127 -16.38 -50.60 45.00
CA VAL A 127 -15.75 -51.73 45.73
C VAL A 127 -14.30 -52.11 45.43
#